data_AF-A0AA95M1Y6-F1
#
_entry.id   AF-A0AA95M1Y6-F1
#
_cell.length_a   1.000
_cell.length_b   1.000
_cell.length_c   1.000
_cell.angle_alpha   90.00
_cell.angle_beta   90.00
_cell.angle_gamma   90.00
#
_symmetry.space_group_name_H-M   'P 1'
#
loop_
_entity.id
_entity.type
_entity.pdbx_description
1 polymer ?
#
loop_
_entity_poly.entity_id
_entity_poly.type
_entity_poly.pdbx_seq_one_letter_code
_entity_poly.pdbx_strand_id
1 'polypeptide(L)'
;MKKLSVLFFIVTIIVNSLSISNARAYSYGDPNEEKVAEVYKEMVTKLDETPPNFTSAKKLFDTVKEEIDMHMGPEPAKLILKNIEAEDKKATLENMEKLLVLNIARRLESIENNFKEYDTTKRLLAKGFATYEALSPKVEAENPDNDKKIRTDFDQALVALGNPGLFGVGKKEANLEAFKENKEEILDSLKSEFKLKSLEVGHFSESATEQQSTGKKDWTDISNIRNWIPLILIVAVIIAVIIFVIRKRRK
;
A
#
# COMPACT_ATOMS: atom_id res chain seq x y z
N MET A 1 -40.35 46.48 12.82
CA MET A 1 -38.89 46.28 12.65
C MET A 1 -38.34 45.10 13.49
N LYS A 2 -38.64 45.00 14.80
CA LYS A 2 -38.15 43.89 15.64
C LYS A 2 -38.54 42.48 15.15
N LYS A 3 -39.78 42.28 14.69
CA LYS A 3 -40.26 40.97 14.17
C LYS A 3 -39.57 40.54 12.86
N LEU A 4 -39.23 41.50 11.99
CA LEU A 4 -38.54 41.23 10.72
C LEU A 4 -37.06 40.88 10.96
N SER A 5 -36.43 41.51 11.94
CA SER A 5 -35.05 41.20 12.36
C SER A 5 -34.94 39.82 13.00
N VAL A 6 -35.93 39.41 13.81
CA VAL A 6 -36.00 38.05 14.39
C VAL A 6 -36.21 37.00 13.29
N LEU A 7 -37.08 37.27 12.31
CA LEU A 7 -37.29 36.37 11.18
C LEU A 7 -36.00 36.18 10.36
N PHE A 8 -35.28 37.28 10.11
CA PHE A 8 -33.98 37.22 9.43
C PHE A 8 -32.97 36.37 10.21
N PHE A 9 -32.92 36.54 11.53
CA PHE A 9 -32.02 35.77 12.39
C PHE A 9 -32.32 34.26 12.36
N ILE A 10 -33.61 33.89 12.38
CA ILE A 10 -34.04 32.49 12.31
C ILE A 10 -33.70 31.89 10.95
N VAL A 11 -33.94 32.61 9.85
CA VAL A 11 -33.60 32.14 8.50
C VAL A 11 -32.09 31.94 8.35
N THR A 12 -31.27 32.87 8.86
CA THR A 12 -29.80 32.72 8.80
C THR A 12 -29.31 31.50 9.60
N ILE A 13 -29.91 31.20 10.75
CA ILE A 13 -29.58 30.00 11.54
C ILE A 13 -29.95 28.72 10.77
N ILE A 14 -31.14 28.68 10.14
CA ILE A 14 -31.60 27.52 9.38
C ILE A 14 -30.70 27.27 8.16
N VAL A 15 -30.34 28.31 7.41
CA VAL A 15 -29.47 28.19 6.22
C VAL A 15 -28.05 27.72 6.60
N ASN A 16 -27.52 28.16 7.74
CA ASN A 16 -26.22 27.68 8.24
C ASN A 16 -26.28 26.23 8.77
N SER A 17 -27.41 25.82 9.37
CA SER A 17 -27.58 24.44 9.86
C SER A 17 -27.71 23.39 8.74
N LEU A 18 -28.06 23.79 7.52
CA LEU A 18 -28.07 22.90 6.35
C LEU A 18 -26.68 22.70 5.73
N SER A 19 -25.68 23.45 6.20
CA SER A 19 -24.28 23.29 5.82
C SER A 19 -23.58 22.37 6.82
N ILE A 20 -24.15 21.20 7.10
CA ILE A 20 -23.39 20.07 7.62
C ILE A 20 -22.54 19.60 6.44
N SER A 21 -21.45 20.30 6.19
CA SER A 21 -20.34 19.73 5.47
C SER A 21 -20.05 18.40 6.18
N ASN A 22 -20.04 17.32 5.42
CA ASN A 22 -19.54 16.04 5.88
C ASN A 22 -18.10 16.28 6.33
N ALA A 23 -17.93 16.64 7.60
CA ALA A 23 -16.69 16.50 8.29
C ALA A 23 -16.43 15.01 8.19
N ARG A 24 -15.65 14.61 7.19
CA ARG A 24 -14.92 13.36 7.27
C ARG A 24 -14.16 13.54 8.56
N ALA A 25 -14.62 12.90 9.63
CA ALA A 25 -13.80 12.75 10.81
C ALA A 25 -12.45 12.33 10.24
N TYR A 26 -11.41 13.11 10.53
CA TYR A 26 -10.06 12.63 10.35
C TYR A 26 -10.05 11.38 11.21
N SER A 27 -10.38 10.25 10.59
CA SER A 27 -10.26 8.97 11.22
C SER A 27 -8.79 8.95 11.57
N TYR A 28 -8.49 8.95 12.87
CA TYR A 28 -7.22 8.44 13.32
C TYR A 28 -7.26 6.99 12.86
N GLY A 29 -6.90 6.79 11.58
CA GLY A 29 -7.14 5.54 10.87
C GLY A 29 -6.56 4.43 11.70
N ASP A 30 -7.24 3.29 11.73
CA ASP A 30 -6.67 2.15 12.43
C ASP A 30 -5.25 1.96 11.86
N PRO A 31 -4.20 2.06 12.68
CA PRO A 31 -2.83 1.95 12.17
C PRO A 31 -2.57 0.60 11.50
N ASN A 32 -3.47 -0.37 11.66
CA ASN A 32 -3.44 -1.68 11.03
C ASN A 32 -4.27 -1.76 9.74
N GLU A 33 -5.11 -0.76 9.44
CA GLU A 33 -5.88 -0.68 8.18
C GLU A 33 -4.94 -0.57 6.97
N GLU A 34 -5.29 -1.25 5.88
CA GLU A 34 -4.56 -1.19 4.62
C GLU A 34 -5.47 -0.58 3.55
N LYS A 35 -5.15 0.65 3.13
CA LYS A 35 -5.95 1.44 2.20
C LYS A 35 -6.21 0.75 0.85
N VAL A 36 -5.21 0.07 0.29
CA VAL A 36 -5.34 -0.71 -0.95
C VAL A 36 -6.32 -1.87 -0.76
N ALA A 37 -6.29 -2.53 0.40
CA ALA A 37 -7.22 -3.60 0.75
C ALA A 37 -8.66 -3.09 0.93
N GLU A 38 -8.84 -1.95 1.59
CA GLU A 38 -10.15 -1.28 1.71
C GLU A 38 -10.71 -0.88 0.34
N VAL A 39 -9.88 -0.27 -0.50
CA VAL A 39 -10.25 0.07 -1.88
C VAL A 39 -10.69 -1.16 -2.66
N TYR A 40 -10.00 -2.30 -2.52
CA TYR A 40 -10.43 -3.55 -3.16
C TYR A 40 -11.84 -3.98 -2.70
N LYS A 41 -12.11 -3.99 -1.39
CA LYS A 41 -13.44 -4.36 -0.86
C LYS A 41 -14.55 -3.44 -1.40
N GLU A 42 -14.29 -2.14 -1.44
CA GLU A 42 -15.23 -1.18 -2.02
C GLU A 42 -15.39 -1.38 -3.54
N MET A 43 -14.31 -1.66 -4.26
CA MET A 43 -14.36 -1.97 -5.70
C MET A 43 -15.18 -3.22 -5.98
N VAL A 44 -15.01 -4.31 -5.21
CA VAL A 44 -15.85 -5.52 -5.31
C VAL A 44 -17.32 -5.13 -5.18
N THR A 45 -17.67 -4.38 -4.13
CA THR A 45 -19.05 -3.90 -3.91
C THR A 45 -19.58 -3.10 -5.10
N LYS A 46 -18.78 -2.19 -5.68
CA LYS A 46 -19.18 -1.37 -6.84
C LYS A 46 -19.33 -2.18 -8.13
N LEU A 47 -18.48 -3.18 -8.32
CA LEU A 47 -18.53 -4.04 -9.50
C LEU A 47 -19.61 -5.13 -9.39
N ASP A 48 -20.14 -5.38 -8.18
CA ASP A 48 -21.30 -6.25 -7.94
C ASP A 48 -22.65 -5.54 -8.13
N GLU A 49 -22.68 -4.21 -8.30
CA GLU A 49 -23.89 -3.47 -8.67
C GLU A 49 -24.45 -3.93 -10.03
N THR A 50 -25.76 -3.70 -10.27
CA THR A 50 -26.42 -4.03 -11.55
C THR A 50 -27.02 -2.76 -12.18
N PRO A 51 -26.43 -2.20 -13.26
CA PRO A 51 -25.19 -2.64 -13.92
C PRO A 51 -23.92 -2.34 -13.07
N PRO A 52 -22.79 -3.04 -13.31
CA PRO A 52 -21.54 -2.81 -12.60
C PRO A 52 -21.06 -1.35 -12.72
N ASN A 53 -20.60 -0.78 -11.60
CA ASN A 53 -20.24 0.64 -11.53
C ASN A 53 -18.73 0.88 -11.69
N PHE A 54 -18.25 0.73 -12.92
CA PHE A 54 -16.84 0.93 -13.28
C PHE A 54 -16.34 2.36 -13.03
N THR A 55 -17.22 3.36 -13.14
CA THR A 55 -16.86 4.76 -12.86
C THR A 55 -16.48 4.95 -11.39
N SER A 56 -17.26 4.40 -10.47
CA SER A 56 -16.95 4.43 -9.04
C SER A 56 -15.71 3.59 -8.73
N ALA A 57 -15.59 2.39 -9.31
CA ALA A 57 -14.42 1.53 -9.12
C ALA A 57 -13.11 2.23 -9.57
N LYS A 58 -13.13 2.92 -10.71
CA LYS A 58 -11.99 3.73 -11.18
C LYS A 58 -11.60 4.81 -10.18
N LYS A 59 -12.59 5.58 -9.70
CA LYS A 59 -12.34 6.66 -8.73
C LYS A 59 -11.73 6.15 -7.44
N LEU A 60 -12.18 4.99 -6.95
CA LEU A 60 -11.61 4.33 -5.78
C LEU A 60 -10.16 3.93 -6.03
N PHE A 61 -9.90 3.24 -7.15
CA PHE A 61 -8.55 2.81 -7.52
C PHE A 61 -7.56 3.98 -7.68
N ASP A 62 -8.00 5.08 -8.30
CA ASP A 62 -7.19 6.28 -8.47
C ASP A 62 -6.69 6.86 -7.12
N THR A 63 -7.38 6.60 -5.99
CA THR A 63 -6.95 7.06 -4.66
C THR A 63 -5.74 6.33 -4.08
N VAL A 64 -5.42 5.14 -4.59
CA VAL A 64 -4.30 4.29 -4.13
C VAL A 64 -3.23 4.10 -5.20
N LYS A 65 -3.50 4.56 -6.43
CA LYS A 65 -2.57 4.45 -7.56
C LYS A 65 -1.17 4.99 -7.27
N GLU A 66 -1.07 6.18 -6.66
CA GLU A 66 0.23 6.79 -6.37
C GLU A 66 1.06 5.92 -5.43
N GLU A 67 0.45 5.38 -4.37
CA GLU A 67 1.13 4.47 -3.43
C GLU A 67 1.60 3.19 -4.13
N ILE A 68 0.74 2.62 -4.98
CA ILE A 68 1.06 1.42 -5.78
C ILE A 68 2.26 1.70 -6.69
N ASP A 69 2.21 2.81 -7.44
CA ASP A 69 3.27 3.19 -8.37
C ASP A 69 4.62 3.40 -7.66
N MET A 70 4.61 4.03 -6.47
CA MET A 70 5.82 4.27 -5.68
C MET A 70 6.45 2.98 -5.14
N HIS A 71 5.63 1.98 -4.77
CA HIS A 71 6.13 0.78 -4.10
C HIS A 71 6.29 -0.43 -5.03
N MET A 72 5.62 -0.46 -6.17
CA MET A 72 5.57 -1.62 -7.06
C MET A 72 5.84 -1.29 -8.53
N GLY A 73 6.06 -0.01 -8.84
CA GLY A 73 6.14 0.48 -10.20
C GLY A 73 4.76 0.64 -10.86
N PRO A 74 4.70 1.25 -12.05
CA PRO A 74 3.44 1.68 -12.65
C PRO A 74 2.66 0.58 -13.38
N GLU A 75 3.30 -0.54 -13.71
CA GLU A 75 2.70 -1.60 -14.53
C GLU A 75 1.44 -2.24 -13.93
N PRO A 76 1.35 -2.54 -12.62
CA PRO A 76 0.16 -3.14 -12.02
C PRO A 76 -1.04 -2.21 -12.12
N ALA A 77 -0.81 -0.93 -11.80
CA ALA A 77 -1.85 0.08 -11.85
C ALA A 77 -2.34 0.34 -13.27
N LYS A 78 -1.43 0.39 -14.25
CA LYS A 78 -1.80 0.50 -15.66
C LYS A 78 -2.69 -0.67 -16.12
N LEU A 79 -2.33 -1.90 -15.75
CA LEU A 79 -3.08 -3.09 -16.14
C LEU A 79 -4.50 -3.07 -15.54
N ILE A 80 -4.62 -2.74 -14.25
CA ILE A 80 -5.92 -2.67 -13.57
C ILE A 80 -6.79 -1.57 -14.18
N LEU A 81 -6.22 -0.38 -14.41
CA LEU A 81 -6.95 0.73 -15.05
C LEU A 81 -7.43 0.36 -16.46
N LYS A 82 -6.59 -0.31 -17.26
CA LYS A 82 -6.99 -0.80 -18.58
C LYS A 82 -8.19 -1.74 -18.50
N ASN A 83 -8.23 -2.64 -17.52
CA ASN A 83 -9.36 -3.56 -17.35
C ASN A 83 -10.64 -2.84 -16.91
N ILE A 84 -10.52 -1.83 -16.04
CA ILE A 84 -11.64 -0.98 -15.64
C ILE A 84 -12.19 -0.21 -16.85
N GLU A 85 -11.32 0.36 -17.69
CA GLU A 85 -11.69 1.07 -18.92
C GLU A 85 -12.34 0.16 -19.97
N ALA A 86 -11.95 -1.12 -19.99
CA ALA A 86 -12.55 -2.14 -20.84
C ALA A 86 -13.85 -2.75 -20.26
N GLU A 87 -14.30 -2.27 -19.10
CA GLU A 87 -15.45 -2.82 -18.36
C GLU A 87 -15.33 -4.34 -18.09
N ASP A 88 -14.10 -4.84 -17.93
CA ASP A 88 -13.84 -6.25 -17.62
C ASP A 88 -13.74 -6.45 -16.11
N LYS A 89 -14.91 -6.66 -15.49
CA LYS A 89 -15.02 -6.92 -14.05
C LYS A 89 -14.09 -8.03 -13.57
N LYS A 90 -14.06 -9.15 -14.30
CA LYS A 90 -13.30 -10.33 -13.89
C LYS A 90 -11.81 -10.02 -13.89
N ALA A 91 -11.30 -9.46 -15.00
CA ALA A 91 -9.89 -9.12 -15.11
C ALA A 91 -9.49 -7.98 -14.15
N THR A 92 -10.38 -7.03 -13.84
CA THR A 92 -10.14 -6.01 -12.82
C THR A 92 -9.94 -6.66 -11.45
N LEU A 93 -10.86 -7.52 -11.02
CA LEU A 93 -10.79 -8.15 -9.70
C LEU A 93 -9.61 -9.11 -9.57
N GLU A 94 -9.35 -9.97 -10.57
CA GLU A 94 -8.22 -10.88 -10.55
C GLU A 94 -6.86 -10.15 -10.48
N ASN A 95 -6.71 -9.02 -11.17
CA ASN A 95 -5.45 -8.26 -11.09
C ASN A 95 -5.33 -7.42 -9.81
N MET A 96 -6.45 -6.97 -9.24
CA MET A 96 -6.45 -6.39 -7.88
C MET A 96 -6.03 -7.42 -6.83
N GLU A 97 -6.56 -8.64 -6.90
CA GLU A 97 -6.20 -9.71 -5.96
C GLU A 97 -4.70 -10.03 -6.03
N LYS A 98 -4.14 -10.17 -7.24
CA LYS A 98 -2.70 -10.36 -7.45
C LYS A 98 -1.88 -9.20 -6.89
N LEU A 99 -2.34 -7.96 -7.07
CA LEU A 99 -1.72 -6.78 -6.49
C LEU A 99 -1.71 -6.85 -4.95
N LEU A 100 -2.80 -7.28 -4.32
CA LEU A 100 -2.86 -7.45 -2.87
C LEU A 100 -1.89 -8.53 -2.36
N VAL A 101 -1.77 -9.65 -3.06
CA VAL A 101 -0.76 -10.69 -2.73
C VAL A 101 0.65 -10.13 -2.78
N LEU A 102 0.97 -9.30 -3.78
CA LEU A 102 2.28 -8.66 -3.89
C LEU A 102 2.50 -7.59 -2.81
N ASN A 103 1.43 -6.92 -2.36
CA ASN A 103 1.48 -6.03 -1.21
C ASN A 103 1.87 -6.80 0.07
N ILE A 104 1.26 -7.96 0.29
CA ILE A 104 1.62 -8.86 1.39
C ILE A 104 3.09 -9.27 1.28
N ALA A 105 3.52 -9.75 0.11
CA ALA A 105 4.90 -10.19 -0.13
C ALA A 105 5.93 -9.11 0.21
N ARG A 106 5.77 -7.88 -0.31
CA ARG A 106 6.71 -6.79 0.00
C ARG A 106 6.75 -6.45 1.48
N ARG A 107 5.62 -6.55 2.19
CA ARG A 107 5.53 -6.24 3.62
C ARG A 107 6.24 -7.29 4.44
N LEU A 108 6.01 -8.57 4.17
CA LEU A 108 6.72 -9.65 4.85
C LEU A 108 8.23 -9.59 4.60
N GLU A 109 8.64 -9.25 3.38
CA GLU A 109 10.05 -9.00 3.05
C GLU A 109 10.62 -7.79 3.82
N SER A 110 9.85 -6.70 3.94
CA SER A 110 10.26 -5.55 4.74
C SER A 110 10.39 -5.88 6.22
N ILE A 111 9.56 -6.80 6.74
CA ILE A 111 9.64 -7.27 8.12
C ILE A 111 10.92 -8.04 8.35
N GLU A 112 11.27 -8.98 7.46
CA GLU A 112 12.51 -9.74 7.57
C GLU A 112 13.73 -8.82 7.61
N ASN A 113 13.78 -7.85 6.69
CA ASN A 113 14.89 -6.92 6.60
C ASN A 113 15.02 -5.98 7.82
N ASN A 114 13.92 -5.75 8.55
CA ASN A 114 13.87 -4.86 9.72
C ASN A 114 13.49 -5.62 11.01
N PHE A 115 13.78 -6.93 11.08
CA PHE A 115 13.21 -7.84 12.08
C PHE A 115 13.38 -7.40 13.55
N LYS A 116 14.45 -6.64 13.84
CA LYS A 116 14.76 -6.13 15.18
C LYS A 116 13.83 -5.00 15.66
N GLU A 117 13.14 -4.34 14.74
CA GLU A 117 12.31 -3.16 15.01
C GLU A 117 10.85 -3.58 15.31
N TYR A 118 10.61 -4.16 16.49
CA TYR A 118 9.34 -4.79 16.87
C TYR A 118 8.07 -3.97 16.55
N ASP A 119 8.02 -2.69 16.93
CA ASP A 119 6.82 -1.86 16.71
C ASP A 119 6.56 -1.57 15.23
N THR A 120 7.62 -1.55 14.42
CA THR A 120 7.54 -1.37 12.98
C THR A 120 7.10 -2.67 12.32
N THR A 121 7.76 -3.78 12.64
CA THR A 121 7.50 -5.09 12.03
C THR A 121 6.13 -5.64 12.41
N LYS A 122 5.71 -5.48 13.68
CA LYS A 122 4.37 -5.87 14.13
C LYS A 122 3.27 -5.14 13.35
N ARG A 123 3.45 -3.84 13.11
CA ARG A 123 2.48 -3.03 12.36
C ARG A 123 2.44 -3.42 10.88
N LEU A 124 3.61 -3.70 10.30
CA LEU A 124 3.69 -4.21 8.93
C LEU A 124 3.00 -5.57 8.81
N LEU A 125 3.16 -6.44 9.80
CA LEU A 125 2.51 -7.76 9.82
C LEU A 125 1.00 -7.61 9.94
N ALA A 126 0.52 -6.74 10.83
CA ALA A 126 -0.89 -6.44 10.97
C ALA A 126 -1.52 -5.90 9.67
N LYS A 127 -0.80 -5.01 8.94
CA LYS A 127 -1.23 -4.54 7.63
C LYS A 127 -1.20 -5.63 6.56
N GLY A 128 -0.21 -6.51 6.58
CA GLY A 128 -0.16 -7.69 5.72
C GLY A 128 -1.37 -8.61 5.97
N PHE A 129 -1.67 -8.87 7.23
CA PHE A 129 -2.84 -9.66 7.62
C PHE A 129 -4.15 -8.98 7.24
N ALA A 130 -4.32 -7.67 7.47
CA ALA A 130 -5.49 -6.93 7.03
C ALA A 130 -5.68 -6.95 5.50
N THR A 131 -4.57 -6.98 4.75
CA THR A 131 -4.62 -7.17 3.29
C THR A 131 -5.14 -8.56 2.93
N TYR A 132 -4.69 -9.58 3.66
CA TYR A 132 -5.19 -10.94 3.48
C TYR A 132 -6.67 -11.07 3.89
N GLU A 133 -7.12 -10.40 4.95
CA GLU A 133 -8.54 -10.40 5.35
C GLU A 133 -9.47 -9.91 4.23
N ALA A 134 -9.00 -9.01 3.37
CA ALA A 134 -9.76 -8.58 2.21
C ALA A 134 -9.87 -9.68 1.13
N LEU A 135 -8.86 -10.56 1.02
CA LEU A 135 -8.84 -11.71 0.11
C LEU A 135 -9.55 -12.94 0.67
N SER A 136 -9.56 -13.09 2.00
CA SER A 136 -10.03 -14.27 2.72
C SER A 136 -11.44 -14.73 2.32
N PRO A 137 -12.46 -13.87 2.09
CA PRO A 137 -13.79 -14.34 1.66
C PRO A 137 -13.77 -15.19 0.39
N LYS A 138 -12.84 -14.91 -0.54
CA LYS A 138 -12.65 -15.72 -1.74
C LYS A 138 -11.93 -17.02 -1.44
N VAL A 139 -10.82 -16.94 -0.69
CA VAL A 139 -10.02 -18.11 -0.31
C VAL A 139 -10.83 -19.08 0.55
N GLU A 140 -11.62 -18.60 1.50
CA GLU A 140 -12.51 -19.41 2.31
C GLU A 140 -13.59 -20.10 1.46
N ALA A 141 -14.15 -19.40 0.47
CA ALA A 141 -15.16 -19.97 -0.42
C ALA A 141 -14.60 -21.05 -1.36
N GLU A 142 -13.35 -20.89 -1.83
CA GLU A 142 -12.71 -21.80 -2.79
C GLU A 142 -11.93 -22.93 -2.08
N ASN A 143 -11.28 -22.63 -0.96
CA ASN A 143 -10.36 -23.50 -0.23
C ASN A 143 -10.30 -23.17 1.29
N PRO A 144 -11.33 -23.57 2.08
CA PRO A 144 -11.44 -23.23 3.50
C PRO A 144 -10.26 -23.68 4.37
N ASP A 145 -9.62 -24.78 4.03
CA ASP A 145 -8.47 -25.28 4.80
C ASP A 145 -7.21 -24.46 4.53
N ASN A 146 -7.03 -23.97 3.30
CA ASN A 146 -5.96 -23.04 2.98
C ASN A 146 -6.18 -21.67 3.64
N ASP A 147 -7.44 -21.22 3.75
CA ASP A 147 -7.77 -19.99 4.48
C ASP A 147 -7.31 -20.06 5.95
N LYS A 148 -7.72 -21.14 6.63
CA LYS A 148 -7.31 -21.39 8.03
C LYS A 148 -5.80 -21.51 8.17
N LYS A 149 -5.12 -22.15 7.21
CA LYS A 149 -3.66 -22.29 7.20
C LYS A 149 -3.00 -20.91 7.14
N ILE A 150 -3.36 -20.07 6.17
CA ILE A 150 -2.76 -18.74 6.01
C ILE A 150 -2.97 -17.89 7.28
N ARG A 151 -4.19 -17.90 7.86
CA ARG A 151 -4.47 -17.21 9.13
C ARG A 151 -3.56 -17.70 10.26
N THR A 152 -3.41 -19.01 10.37
CA THR A 152 -2.53 -19.63 11.37
C THR A 152 -1.08 -19.23 11.16
N ASP A 153 -0.59 -19.23 9.92
CA ASP A 153 0.78 -18.85 9.61
C ASP A 153 1.04 -17.36 9.91
N PHE A 154 0.06 -16.47 9.69
CA PHE A 154 0.14 -15.07 10.14
C PHE A 154 0.22 -14.95 11.67
N ASP A 155 -0.56 -15.73 12.41
CA ASP A 155 -0.50 -15.77 13.87
C ASP A 155 0.87 -16.28 14.36
N GLN A 156 1.41 -17.33 13.72
CA GLN A 156 2.74 -17.85 14.04
C GLN A 156 3.86 -16.87 13.68
N ALA A 157 3.74 -16.16 12.55
CA ALA A 157 4.64 -15.08 12.19
C ALA A 157 4.62 -13.96 13.25
N LEU A 158 3.44 -13.63 13.81
CA LEU A 158 3.32 -12.66 14.89
C LEU A 158 3.99 -13.15 16.17
N VAL A 159 3.81 -14.42 16.53
CA VAL A 159 4.50 -15.05 17.66
C VAL A 159 6.02 -14.99 17.46
N ALA A 160 6.49 -15.24 16.24
CA ALA A 160 7.91 -15.22 15.90
C ALA A 160 8.55 -13.83 16.02
N LEU A 161 7.79 -12.74 15.85
CA LEU A 161 8.29 -11.38 16.12
C LEU A 161 8.67 -11.16 17.60
N GLY A 162 8.23 -12.04 18.51
CA GLY A 162 8.45 -11.90 19.94
C GLY A 162 7.57 -10.82 20.57
N ASN A 163 7.98 -10.34 21.73
CA ASN A 163 7.33 -9.22 22.43
C ASN A 163 8.35 -8.60 23.41
N PRO A 164 8.70 -7.31 23.31
CA PRO A 164 9.62 -6.68 24.26
C PRO A 164 9.06 -6.63 25.70
N GLY A 165 7.74 -6.72 25.87
CA GLY A 165 7.08 -6.60 27.16
C GLY A 165 7.03 -5.17 27.68
N LEU A 166 6.12 -4.90 28.61
CA LEU A 166 6.05 -3.58 29.27
C LEU A 166 7.12 -3.55 30.36
N PHE A 167 8.18 -2.74 30.17
CA PHE A 167 9.36 -2.73 31.04
C PHE A 167 10.01 -4.12 31.22
N GLY A 168 9.93 -4.98 30.19
CA GLY A 168 10.45 -6.34 30.21
C GLY A 168 9.54 -7.39 30.86
N VAL A 169 8.41 -6.98 31.45
CA VAL A 169 7.39 -7.92 31.94
C VAL A 169 6.64 -8.51 30.74
N GLY A 170 6.57 -9.84 30.66
CA GLY A 170 5.92 -10.54 29.56
C GLY A 170 6.77 -10.61 28.28
N LYS A 171 8.09 -10.42 28.39
CA LYS A 171 9.01 -10.51 27.25
C LYS A 171 8.95 -11.90 26.60
N LYS A 172 8.90 -11.92 25.27
CA LYS A 172 9.10 -13.09 24.42
C LYS A 172 10.24 -12.78 23.46
N GLU A 173 11.20 -13.68 23.34
CA GLU A 173 12.30 -13.52 22.40
C GLU A 173 11.80 -13.65 20.97
N ALA A 174 12.36 -12.84 20.07
CA ALA A 174 12.08 -12.92 18.65
C ALA A 174 12.83 -14.10 18.03
N ASN A 175 12.23 -14.75 17.02
CA ASN A 175 12.78 -15.89 16.31
C ASN A 175 12.70 -15.62 14.79
N LEU A 176 13.82 -15.20 14.21
CA LEU A 176 13.90 -14.85 12.79
C LEU A 176 13.66 -16.07 11.89
N GLU A 177 14.20 -17.23 12.23
CA GLU A 177 14.08 -18.42 11.39
C GLU A 177 12.64 -18.93 11.37
N ALA A 178 11.95 -18.92 12.52
CA ALA A 178 10.52 -19.22 12.56
C ALA A 178 9.70 -18.19 11.77
N PHE A 179 10.07 -16.91 11.77
CA PHE A 179 9.39 -15.91 10.94
C PHE A 179 9.57 -16.19 9.45
N LYS A 180 10.79 -16.53 9.01
CA LYS A 180 11.08 -16.86 7.61
C LYS A 180 10.28 -18.07 7.13
N GLU A 181 10.22 -19.12 7.93
CA GLU A 181 9.42 -20.32 7.64
C GLU A 181 7.94 -19.95 7.45
N ASN A 182 7.35 -19.23 8.41
CA ASN A 182 5.95 -18.80 8.28
C ASN A 182 5.74 -17.82 7.12
N LYS A 183 6.70 -16.94 6.82
CA LYS A 183 6.67 -16.07 5.64
C LYS A 183 6.57 -16.90 4.36
N GLU A 184 7.48 -17.87 4.19
CA GLU A 184 7.50 -18.74 3.00
C GLU A 184 6.19 -19.50 2.87
N GLU A 185 5.67 -20.08 3.95
CA GLU A 185 4.40 -20.79 3.98
C GLU A 185 3.20 -19.91 3.58
N ILE A 186 3.13 -18.66 4.08
CA ILE A 186 2.10 -17.69 3.65
C ILE A 186 2.23 -17.41 2.16
N LEU A 187 3.45 -17.11 1.70
CA LEU A 187 3.69 -16.69 0.32
C LEU A 187 3.45 -17.81 -0.68
N ASP A 188 3.83 -19.04 -0.38
CA ASP A 188 3.58 -20.20 -1.23
C ASP A 188 2.09 -20.54 -1.29
N SER A 189 1.39 -20.46 -0.15
CA SER A 189 -0.06 -20.66 -0.08
C SER A 189 -0.79 -19.64 -0.96
N LEU A 190 -0.44 -18.36 -0.84
CA LEU A 190 -1.03 -17.29 -1.67
C LEU A 190 -0.64 -17.39 -3.15
N LYS A 191 0.62 -17.74 -3.44
CA LYS A 191 1.11 -17.90 -4.81
C LYS A 191 0.34 -19.00 -5.53
N SER A 192 0.11 -20.12 -4.87
CA SER A 192 -0.67 -21.25 -5.39
C SER A 192 -2.14 -20.86 -5.58
N GLU A 193 -2.77 -20.28 -4.56
CA GLU A 193 -4.18 -19.88 -4.56
C GLU A 193 -4.50 -18.91 -5.72
N PHE A 194 -3.67 -17.87 -5.89
CA PHE A 194 -3.87 -16.84 -6.91
C PHE A 194 -3.11 -17.09 -8.23
N LYS A 195 -2.52 -18.29 -8.38
CA LYS A 195 -1.83 -18.75 -9.60
C LYS A 195 -0.77 -17.77 -10.10
N LEU A 196 0.04 -17.25 -9.19
CA LEU A 196 1.11 -16.29 -9.48
C LEU A 196 2.37 -17.02 -9.92
N LYS A 197 2.97 -16.58 -11.04
CA LYS A 197 4.26 -17.13 -11.51
C LYS A 197 5.42 -16.73 -10.60
N SER A 198 5.42 -15.47 -10.15
CA SER A 198 6.44 -14.87 -9.30
C SER A 198 5.81 -13.89 -8.31
N LEU A 199 6.49 -13.70 -7.18
CA LEU A 199 6.17 -12.71 -6.14
C LEU A 199 7.18 -11.55 -6.10
N GLU A 200 8.08 -11.46 -7.08
CA GLU A 200 9.06 -10.39 -7.17
C GLU A 200 8.39 -9.05 -7.51
N VAL A 201 8.58 -8.07 -6.64
CA VAL A 201 8.12 -6.70 -6.84
C VAL A 201 9.06 -6.02 -7.83
N GLY A 202 8.60 -5.81 -9.07
CA GLY A 202 9.36 -5.11 -10.12
C GLY A 202 9.41 -5.80 -11.49
N HIS A 203 8.90 -7.03 -11.63
CA HIS A 203 8.89 -7.79 -12.89
C HIS A 203 7.47 -8.21 -13.30
N PHE A 204 6.64 -7.24 -13.72
CA PHE A 204 5.27 -7.51 -14.17
C PHE A 204 5.11 -7.95 -15.64
N SER A 205 6.19 -8.26 -16.36
CA SER A 205 6.13 -8.48 -17.82
C SER A 205 6.07 -9.93 -18.29
N GLU A 206 6.01 -10.95 -17.44
CA GLU A 206 6.16 -12.36 -17.91
C GLU A 206 4.86 -13.12 -18.23
N SER A 207 3.70 -12.45 -18.27
CA SER A 207 2.45 -13.10 -18.73
C SER A 207 1.77 -12.44 -19.92
N ALA A 208 2.41 -11.48 -20.60
CA ALA A 208 1.99 -11.05 -21.92
C ALA A 208 3.19 -10.52 -22.69
N THR A 209 3.56 -11.22 -23.76
CA THR A 209 4.61 -10.91 -24.75
C THR A 209 6.00 -11.48 -24.40
N GLU A 210 6.31 -12.65 -24.97
CA GLU A 210 7.69 -12.97 -25.34
C GLU A 210 8.14 -11.94 -26.39
N GLN A 211 9.05 -11.05 -26.00
CA GLN A 211 10.09 -10.51 -26.88
C GLN A 211 11.19 -9.87 -26.04
N GLN A 212 12.42 -10.35 -26.29
CA GLN A 212 13.66 -9.87 -25.67
C GLN A 212 13.76 -8.35 -25.64
N SER A 213 14.05 -7.79 -24.48
CA SER A 213 14.97 -6.64 -24.41
C SER A 213 15.78 -6.68 -23.12
N THR A 214 17.06 -6.96 -23.31
CA THR A 214 18.15 -6.69 -22.38
C THR A 214 18.22 -5.20 -22.06
N GLY A 215 18.25 -4.84 -20.78
CA GLY A 215 18.57 -3.47 -20.37
C GLY A 215 18.31 -3.22 -18.89
N LYS A 216 19.23 -3.65 -18.02
CA LYS A 216 19.32 -3.15 -16.64
C LYS A 216 19.39 -1.62 -16.69
N LYS A 217 18.42 -0.95 -16.07
CA LYS A 217 18.48 0.49 -15.82
C LYS A 217 18.84 0.69 -14.36
N ASP A 218 20.13 0.57 -14.08
CA ASP A 218 20.71 0.93 -12.79
C ASP A 218 20.53 2.44 -12.59
N TRP A 219 19.78 2.82 -11.56
CA TRP A 219 19.50 4.21 -11.22
C TRP A 219 20.73 4.97 -10.67
N THR A 220 21.87 4.29 -10.53
CA THR A 220 23.18 4.86 -10.23
C THR A 220 24.26 4.19 -11.06
N ASP A 221 24.13 4.26 -12.39
CA ASP A 221 25.26 3.96 -13.26
C ASP A 221 26.34 5.04 -13.09
N ILE A 222 27.37 4.69 -12.32
CA ILE A 222 28.50 5.54 -11.92
C ILE A 222 29.39 5.88 -13.12
N SER A 223 29.23 5.15 -14.24
CA SER A 223 30.05 5.31 -15.45
C SER A 223 29.64 6.49 -16.33
N ASN A 224 28.41 7.01 -16.16
CA ASN A 224 27.90 8.10 -17.01
C ASN A 224 28.06 9.46 -16.34
N ILE A 225 29.01 10.26 -16.84
CA ILE A 225 29.33 11.60 -16.33
C ILE A 225 28.15 12.58 -16.32
N ARG A 226 27.09 12.31 -17.09
CA ARG A 226 25.86 13.12 -17.13
C ARG A 226 25.05 13.03 -15.83
N ASN A 227 25.15 11.91 -15.10
CA ASN A 227 24.47 11.72 -13.81
C ASN A 227 25.11 12.52 -12.66
N TRP A 228 26.32 13.06 -12.86
CA TRP A 228 27.05 13.84 -11.87
C TRP A 228 26.74 15.34 -11.97
N ILE A 229 26.12 15.79 -13.06
CA ILE A 229 25.78 17.20 -13.31
C ILE A 229 24.91 17.80 -12.19
N PRO A 230 23.85 17.13 -11.69
CA PRO A 230 23.04 17.66 -10.59
C PRO A 230 23.84 17.80 -9.30
N LEU A 231 24.74 16.85 -9.01
CA LEU A 231 25.55 16.83 -7.80
C LEU A 231 26.58 17.97 -7.81
N ILE A 232 27.22 18.21 -8.95
CA ILE A 232 28.18 19.30 -9.15
C ILE A 232 27.48 20.67 -9.00
N LEU A 233 26.25 20.81 -9.50
CA LEU A 233 25.46 22.04 -9.34
C LEU A 233 25.15 22.32 -7.87
N ILE A 234 24.76 21.31 -7.09
CA ILE A 234 24.49 21.46 -5.65
C ILE A 234 25.77 21.90 -4.91
N VAL A 235 26.90 21.25 -5.20
CA VAL A 235 28.20 21.61 -4.59
C VAL A 235 28.61 23.03 -4.95
N ALA A 236 28.42 23.47 -6.20
CA ALA A 236 28.73 24.82 -6.64
C ALA A 236 27.89 25.88 -5.91
N VAL A 237 26.60 25.62 -5.68
CA VAL A 237 25.72 26.50 -4.91
C VAL A 237 26.16 26.60 -3.46
N ILE A 238 26.53 25.48 -2.82
CA ILE A 238 27.04 25.47 -1.44
C ILE A 238 28.33 26.30 -1.34
N ILE A 239 29.28 26.12 -2.26
CA ILE A 239 30.52 26.88 -2.29
C ILE A 239 30.25 28.38 -2.48
N ALA A 240 29.33 28.74 -3.38
CA ALA A 240 28.95 30.14 -3.60
C ALA A 240 28.36 30.78 -2.33
N VAL A 241 27.51 30.05 -1.59
CA VAL A 241 26.95 30.50 -0.31
C VAL A 241 28.05 30.66 0.74
N ILE A 242 28.99 29.71 0.85
CA ILE A 242 30.10 29.80 1.80
C ILE A 242 30.98 31.03 1.50
N ILE A 243 31.34 31.26 0.23
CA ILE A 243 32.15 32.40 -0.19
C ILE A 243 31.41 33.72 0.09
N PHE A 244 30.10 33.78 -0.17
CA PHE A 244 29.28 34.95 0.11
C PHE A 244 29.23 35.27 1.61
N VAL A 245 29.05 34.26 2.46
CA VAL A 245 29.03 34.41 3.92
C VAL A 245 30.39 34.85 4.46
N ILE A 246 31.50 34.30 3.96
CA ILE A 246 32.85 34.71 4.36
C ILE A 246 33.13 36.16 3.94
N ARG A 247 32.74 36.56 2.72
CA ARG A 247 32.89 37.96 2.26
C ARG A 247 32.06 38.94 3.07
N LYS A 248 30.84 38.55 3.50
CA LYS A 248 29.97 39.38 4.34
C LYS A 248 30.53 39.55 5.77
N ARG A 249 31.28 38.59 6.29
CA ARG A 249 31.93 38.67 7.62
C ARG A 249 33.25 39.44 7.65
N ARG A 250 33.86 39.73 6.49
CA ARG A 250 35.11 40.51 6.36
C ARG A 250 34.88 41.97 5.96
N LYS A 251 33.62 42.41 5.88
CA LYS A 251 33.22 43.81 5.74
C LYS A 251 32.63 44.30 7.06
#